data_AF-A0AAW7ZXQ6-F1
#
_entry.id   AF-A0AAW7ZXQ6-F1
#
_cell.length_a   1.000
_cell.length_b   1.000
_cell.length_c   1.000
_cell.angle_alpha   90.00
_cell.angle_beta   90.00
_cell.angle_gamma   90.00
#
_symmetry.space_group_name_H-M   'P 1'
#
loop_
_entity.id
_entity.type
_entity.pdbx_description
1 polymer ?
#
loop_
_entity_poly.entity_id
_entity_poly.type
_entity_poly.pdbx_seq_one_letter_code
_entity_poly.pdbx_strand_id
1 'polypeptide(L)' 'MTNRELVDAAIELAGEFYAMQGYSHRPGFEYWNSPHPHERLCFEMACRAFEMIRGSDVMDAVADLEDEE' A
#
# COMPACT_ATOMS: atom_id res chain seq x y z
N MET A 1 4.09 -10.06 11.84
CA MET A 1 3.33 -9.48 10.74
C MET A 1 3.54 -10.41 9.56
N THR A 2 2.48 -11.01 9.04
CA THR A 2 2.52 -11.77 7.79
C THR A 2 2.63 -10.82 6.59
N ASN A 3 2.95 -11.34 5.40
CA ASN A 3 2.95 -10.54 4.17
C ASN A 3 1.58 -9.90 3.91
N ARG A 4 0.50 -10.67 4.11
CA ARG A 4 -0.88 -10.15 4.04
C ARG A 4 -1.11 -9.01 5.02
N GLU A 5 -0.74 -9.19 6.30
CA GLU A 5 -0.90 -8.13 7.31
C GLU A 5 -0.05 -6.89 7.00
N LEU A 6 1.12 -7.05 6.38
CA LEU A 6 1.98 -5.95 5.95
C LEU A 6 1.36 -5.17 4.79
N VAL A 7 0.88 -5.88 3.77
CA VAL A 7 0.23 -5.28 2.60
C VAL A 7 -1.07 -4.60 3.00
N ASP A 8 -1.91 -5.24 3.84
CA ASP A 8 -3.14 -4.64 4.36
C ASP A 8 -2.83 -3.34 5.13
N ALA A 9 -1.80 -3.35 5.98
CA ALA A 9 -1.40 -2.15 6.71
C ALA A 9 -0.88 -1.02 5.79
N ALA A 10 -0.23 -1.37 4.68
CA ALA A 10 0.19 -0.41 3.67
C ALA A 10 -0.98 0.17 2.87
N ILE A 11 -1.98 -0.66 2.52
CA ILE A 11 -3.23 -0.22 1.88
C ILE A 11 -3.97 0.79 2.75
N GLU A 12 -4.11 0.50 4.05
CA GLU A 12 -4.77 1.41 5.00
C GLU A 12 -4.00 2.75 5.10
N LEU A 13 -2.67 2.70 5.20
CA LEU A 13 -1.87 3.93 5.23
C LEU A 13 -1.95 4.74 3.92
N ALA A 14 -1.97 4.06 2.77
CA ALA A 14 -2.19 4.71 1.48
C ALA A 14 -3.59 5.35 1.41
N GLY A 15 -4.60 4.69 1.98
CA GLY A 15 -5.94 5.23 2.20
C GLY A 15 -5.96 6.52 2.99
N GLU A 16 -5.24 6.58 4.10
CA GLU A 16 -5.11 7.80 4.89
C GLU A 16 -4.46 8.94 4.09
N PHE A 17 -3.38 8.67 3.35
CA PHE A 17 -2.75 9.69 2.49
C PHE A 17 -3.68 10.18 1.38
N TYR A 18 -4.50 9.30 0.81
CA TYR A 18 -5.49 9.67 -0.18
C TYR A 18 -6.62 10.51 0.42
N ALA A 19 -7.08 10.15 1.63
CA ALA A 19 -8.10 10.88 2.38
C ALA A 19 -7.64 12.28 2.82
N MET A 20 -6.38 12.43 3.25
CA MET A 20 -5.79 13.74 3.57
C MET A 20 -5.82 14.73 2.40
N GLN A 21 -5.92 14.23 1.18
CA GLN A 21 -5.99 15.03 -0.05
C GLN A 21 -7.42 15.31 -0.50
N GLY A 22 -8.42 14.90 0.29
CA GLY A 22 -9.85 15.15 0.05
C GLY A 22 -10.56 14.05 -0.76
N TYR A 23 -9.90 12.90 -1.00
CA TYR A 23 -10.51 11.76 -1.70
C TYR A 23 -11.10 10.73 -0.72
N SER A 24 -11.85 9.77 -1.24
CA SER A 24 -12.41 8.67 -0.45
C SER A 24 -11.59 7.39 -0.64
N HIS A 25 -11.09 6.84 0.47
CA HIS A 25 -10.43 5.54 0.49
C HIS A 25 -11.43 4.39 0.26
N ARG A 26 -10.98 3.34 -0.45
CA ARG A 26 -11.68 2.07 -0.65
C ARG A 26 -10.92 0.96 0.09
N PRO A 27 -11.50 0.36 1.15
CA PRO A 27 -10.86 -0.75 1.87
C PRO A 27 -10.51 -1.91 0.93
N GLY A 28 -9.31 -2.47 1.09
CA GLY A 28 -8.82 -3.57 0.25
C GLY A 28 -8.55 -3.20 -1.22
N PHE A 29 -8.51 -1.92 -1.57
CA PHE A 29 -8.18 -1.49 -2.92
C PHE A 29 -6.67 -1.66 -3.21
N GLU A 30 -6.37 -2.41 -4.26
CA GLU A 30 -5.01 -2.64 -4.75
C GLU A 30 -4.45 -1.38 -5.42
N TYR A 31 -3.97 -0.45 -4.60
CA TYR A 31 -3.45 0.82 -5.10
C TYR A 31 -2.29 0.66 -6.09
N TRP A 32 -1.47 -0.40 -5.96
CA TRP A 32 -0.37 -0.67 -6.89
C TRP A 32 -0.85 -1.02 -8.30
N ASN A 33 -2.02 -1.63 -8.42
CA ASN A 33 -2.66 -1.99 -9.70
C ASN A 33 -3.56 -0.88 -10.26
N SER A 34 -3.63 0.29 -9.61
CA SER A 34 -4.49 1.38 -10.09
C SER A 34 -3.98 2.00 -11.40
N PRO A 35 -4.87 2.30 -12.37
CA PRO A 35 -4.51 3.09 -13.54
C PRO A 35 -4.28 4.58 -13.21
N HIS A 36 -4.71 5.05 -12.03
CA HIS A 36 -4.57 6.44 -11.61
C HIS A 36 -3.18 6.69 -10.99
N PRO A 37 -2.35 7.58 -11.56
CA PRO A 37 -1.01 7.87 -11.04
C PRO A 37 -1.01 8.35 -9.59
N HIS A 38 -2.07 9.06 -9.20
CA HIS A 38 -2.17 9.62 -7.85
C HIS A 38 -2.47 8.57 -6.78
N GLU A 39 -3.30 7.58 -7.11
CA GLU A 39 -3.57 6.42 -6.25
C GLU A 39 -2.28 5.60 -6.04
N ARG A 40 -1.52 5.34 -7.12
CA ARG A 40 -0.22 4.67 -7.05
C ARG A 40 0.79 5.44 -6.20
N LEU A 41 0.87 6.76 -6.35
CA LEU A 41 1.75 7.60 -5.53
C LEU A 41 1.43 7.51 -4.03
N CYS A 42 0.14 7.43 -3.65
CA CYS A 42 -0.24 7.26 -2.25
C CYS A 42 0.27 5.93 -1.68
N PHE A 43 0.26 4.87 -2.49
CA PHE A 43 0.83 3.59 -2.11
C PHE A 43 2.36 3.61 -2.05
N GLU A 44 3.03 4.22 -3.02
CA GLU A 44 4.49 4.40 -2.98
C GLU A 44 4.94 5.15 -1.71
N MET A 45 4.20 6.18 -1.29
CA MET A 45 4.45 6.88 -0.03
C MET A 45 4.30 5.95 1.18
N ALA A 46 3.29 5.08 1.20
CA ALA A 46 3.10 4.11 2.26
C ALA A 46 4.25 3.09 2.30
N CYS A 47 4.61 2.50 1.16
CA CYS A 47 5.76 1.60 1.05
C CYS A 47 7.04 2.26 1.59
N ARG A 48 7.31 3.51 1.17
CA ARG A 48 8.47 4.25 1.63
C ARG A 48 8.43 4.53 3.14
N ALA A 49 7.26 4.82 3.71
CA ALA A 49 7.11 5.00 5.15
C ALA A 49 7.41 3.70 5.93
N PHE A 50 6.92 2.55 5.46
CA PHE A 50 7.22 1.24 6.05
C PHE A 50 8.72 0.89 5.98
N GLU A 51 9.34 1.11 4.83
CA GLU A 51 10.78 0.90 4.64
C GLU A 51 11.58 1.78 5.61
N MET A 52 11.26 3.08 5.70
CA MET A 52 12.01 4.03 6.52
C MET A 52 11.81 3.85 8.03
N ILE A 53 10.59 3.53 8.48
CA ILE A 53 10.25 3.49 9.91
C ILE A 53 10.46 2.07 10.49
N ARG A 54 10.14 1.04 9.71
CA ARG A 54 10.12 -0.36 10.16
C ARG A 54 11.14 -1.25 9.48
N GLY A 55 11.81 -0.79 8.41
CA GLY A 55 12.71 -1.62 7.62
C GLY A 55 11.99 -2.76 6.90
N SER A 56 10.68 -2.61 6.65
CA SER A 56 9.86 -3.62 6.00
C SER A 56 9.67 -3.29 4.52
N ASP A 57 9.87 -4.26 3.64
CA ASP A 57 9.63 -4.11 2.20
C ASP A 57 8.21 -4.57 1.86
N VAL A 58 7.34 -3.60 1.55
CA VAL A 58 5.95 -3.86 1.21
C VAL A 58 5.83 -4.43 -0.20
N MET A 59 6.69 -4.02 -1.14
CA MET A 59 6.59 -4.48 -2.53
C MET A 59 7.06 -5.93 -2.68
N ASP A 60 8.05 -6.35 -1.89
CA ASP A 60 8.44 -7.76 -1.77
C ASP A 60 7.27 -8.61 -1.25
N ALA A 61 6.58 -8.13 -0.21
CA ALA A 61 5.39 -8.80 0.32
C ALA A 61 4.21 -8.83 -0.67
N VAL A 62 4.05 -7.81 -1.53
CA VAL A 62 3.06 -7.84 -2.63
C VAL A 62 3.44 -8.92 -3.65
N ALA A 63 4.70 -8.98 -4.07
CA ALA A 63 5.17 -9.98 -5.03
C ALA A 63 4.95 -11.41 -4.52
N ASP A 64 5.27 -11.67 -3.24
CA ASP A 64 5.00 -12.95 -2.59
C ASP A 64 3.50 -13.33 -2.61
N LEU A 65 2.59 -12.35 -2.48
CA LEU A 65 1.15 -12.60 -2.52
C LEU A 65 0.64 -12.82 -3.96
N GLU A 66 1.21 -12.13 -4.95
CA GLU A 66 0.86 -12.31 -6.36
C GLU A 66 1.35 -13.67 -6.91
N ASP A 67 2.47 -14.20 -6.40
CA ASP A 67 2.98 -15.53 -6.77
C ASP A 67 2.23 -16.70 -6.11
N GLU A 68 1.48 -16.45 -5.02
CA GLU A 68 0.66 -17.45 -4.33
C GLU A 68 -0.74 -17.66 -4.97
N GLU A 69 -1.14 -16.83 -5.94
CA GLU A 69 -2.47 -16.83 -6.60
C GLU A 69 -2.47 -17.44 -8.02
#